data_AF-A0A849TGE2-F1
#
_entry.id   AF-A0A849TGE2-F1
#
_cell.length_a   1.000
_cell.length_b   1.000
_cell.length_c   1.000
_cell.angle_alpha   90.00
_cell.angle_beta   90.00
_cell.angle_gamma   90.00
#
_symmetry.space_group_name_H-M   'P 1'
#
loop_
_entity.id
_entity.type
_entity.pdbx_description
1 polymer ?
#
loop_
_entity_poly.entity_id
_entity_poly.type
_entity_poly.pdbx_seq_one_letter_code
_entity_poly.pdbx_strand_id
1 'polypeptide(L)'
;HTGGDFSNADIRSIERLVFGLDYSNNGATFKANQVGNGRLASNLAVTGWSDFADALVINMSDSTSLDLSAFTFANWTAGTDTFTIHGDADPESVTGTTQIDSIYGNWGTDTLVGGAGFDQLFGGEGNDRIVWDAGDDLANVLGGSEIDTLVISGGNAPVTFGLTAHEFERAEHSFGIGGGASQRDVYNADWQRTERTIWEADGRYSVTRFDPTDAEDWAQIDDNYAVGNVYASQTGYNDDGSRWSATFNISGASDYIYNYYDALNRLDYTNGRFDDGRTFLEDNDQTDTNNSVSSGAGDWSTKYAVNDANGLADYQYDYYDDGTRSYLEHDQNNETTEYRYQYTFYDANGVADYLQGVRDNGDAYFINL
;
A
#
# COMPACT_ATOMS: atom_id res chain seq x y z
N HIS A 1 33.86 -39.52 14.76
CA HIS A 1 34.05 -38.68 13.56
C HIS A 1 33.16 -37.47 13.75
N THR A 2 33.71 -36.26 13.66
CA THR A 2 32.94 -35.04 13.40
C THR A 2 32.14 -35.25 12.10
N GLY A 3 30.95 -34.68 11.98
CA GLY A 3 30.04 -34.89 10.84
C GLY A 3 30.71 -34.88 9.47
N GLY A 4 30.16 -35.65 8.53
CA GLY A 4 30.68 -35.72 7.16
C GLY A 4 30.34 -34.45 6.39
N ASP A 5 31.36 -33.74 5.92
CA ASP A 5 31.18 -32.62 4.99
C ASP A 5 31.19 -33.14 3.54
N PHE A 6 30.05 -33.02 2.87
CA PHE A 6 29.83 -33.42 1.47
C PHE A 6 29.69 -32.22 0.53
N SER A 7 29.99 -31.00 0.98
CA SER A 7 29.85 -29.77 0.20
C SER A 7 30.65 -29.77 -1.10
N ASN A 8 31.75 -30.53 -1.15
CA ASN A 8 32.61 -30.70 -2.33
C ASN A 8 32.44 -32.07 -3.02
N ALA A 9 31.48 -32.89 -2.57
CA ALA A 9 31.22 -34.19 -3.15
C ALA A 9 30.48 -34.07 -4.50
N ASP A 10 30.85 -34.94 -5.44
CA ASP A 10 30.06 -35.17 -6.67
C ASP A 10 28.95 -36.16 -6.35
N ILE A 11 27.76 -35.63 -6.06
CA ILE A 11 26.57 -36.39 -5.66
C ILE A 11 25.63 -36.48 -6.86
N ARG A 12 25.13 -37.68 -7.15
CA ARG A 12 24.24 -37.94 -8.27
C ARG A 12 23.15 -38.92 -7.88
N SER A 13 21.91 -38.56 -8.19
CA SER A 13 20.71 -39.41 -8.09
C SER A 13 20.51 -40.02 -6.70
N ILE A 14 20.60 -39.17 -5.67
CA ILE A 14 20.37 -39.58 -4.29
C ILE A 14 18.96 -39.20 -3.87
N GLU A 15 18.16 -40.21 -3.58
CA GLU A 15 16.76 -40.06 -3.16
C GLU A 15 16.58 -40.26 -1.65
N ARG A 16 17.62 -40.79 -0.98
CA ARG A 16 17.58 -41.07 0.46
C ARG A 16 18.92 -40.88 1.16
N LEU A 17 18.89 -40.17 2.28
CA LEU A 17 19.99 -40.01 3.24
C LEU A 17 19.64 -40.79 4.52
N VAL A 18 20.59 -41.59 5.03
CA VAL A 18 20.39 -42.39 6.25
C VAL A 18 21.56 -42.16 7.20
N PHE A 19 21.27 -41.69 8.42
CA PHE A 19 22.25 -41.54 9.48
C PHE A 19 22.53 -42.90 10.16
N GLY A 20 23.76 -43.09 10.64
CA GLY A 20 24.25 -44.36 11.17
C GLY A 20 23.96 -44.57 12.67
N LEU A 21 24.05 -45.82 13.14
CA LEU A 21 23.79 -46.20 14.54
C LEU A 21 24.99 -46.05 15.49
N ASP A 22 26.16 -45.68 14.98
CA ASP A 22 27.43 -45.96 15.66
C ASP A 22 27.99 -44.77 16.46
N TYR A 23 27.35 -43.59 16.45
CA TYR A 23 27.91 -42.39 17.07
C TYR A 23 26.86 -41.49 17.71
N SER A 24 27.25 -40.81 18.79
CA SER A 24 26.38 -39.91 19.56
C SER A 24 26.04 -38.58 18.86
N ASN A 25 26.62 -38.30 17.69
CA ASN A 25 26.43 -37.06 16.92
C ASN A 25 26.73 -37.34 15.44
N ASN A 26 25.74 -37.75 14.64
CA ASN A 26 25.94 -37.90 13.21
C ASN A 26 25.67 -36.56 12.51
N GLY A 27 26.57 -36.10 11.66
CA GLY A 27 26.39 -34.85 10.92
C GLY A 27 26.56 -35.05 9.43
N ALA A 28 25.80 -34.32 8.62
CA ALA A 28 25.99 -34.24 7.18
C ALA A 28 25.84 -32.79 6.71
N THR A 29 26.80 -32.30 5.93
CA THR A 29 26.76 -30.94 5.36
C THR A 29 26.76 -31.00 3.84
N PHE A 30 25.86 -30.24 3.21
CA PHE A 30 25.73 -30.11 1.76
C PHE A 30 25.63 -28.64 1.35
N LYS A 31 25.78 -28.38 0.05
CA LYS A 31 25.44 -27.09 -0.58
C LYS A 31 24.03 -27.11 -1.16
N ALA A 32 23.36 -25.97 -1.21
CA ALA A 32 22.03 -25.84 -1.81
C ALA A 32 22.04 -26.23 -3.30
N ASN A 33 23.12 -25.92 -4.04
CA ASN A 33 23.26 -26.34 -5.45
C ASN A 33 23.40 -27.87 -5.65
N GLN A 34 23.48 -28.65 -4.55
CA GLN A 34 23.42 -30.11 -4.57
C GLN A 34 21.98 -30.64 -4.46
N VAL A 35 20.99 -29.78 -4.20
CA VAL A 35 19.57 -30.14 -4.15
C VAL A 35 18.92 -29.90 -5.52
N GLY A 36 18.18 -30.90 -6.00
CA GLY A 36 17.57 -30.89 -7.33
C GLY A 36 18.54 -31.25 -8.46
N ASN A 37 18.10 -31.01 -9.70
CA ASN A 37 18.89 -31.22 -10.93
C ASN A 37 19.55 -32.61 -11.05
N GLY A 38 18.90 -33.65 -10.52
CA GLY A 38 19.41 -35.02 -10.55
C GLY A 38 20.57 -35.31 -9.59
N ARG A 39 20.84 -34.44 -8.60
CA ARG A 39 21.83 -34.62 -7.53
C ARG A 39 21.14 -35.23 -6.29
N LEU A 40 20.95 -34.48 -5.21
CA LEU A 40 19.97 -34.84 -4.18
C LEU A 40 18.56 -34.60 -4.74
N ALA A 41 17.63 -35.51 -4.50
CA ALA A 41 16.25 -35.32 -4.92
C ALA A 41 15.63 -34.12 -4.18
N SER A 42 14.76 -33.36 -4.84
CA SER A 42 14.01 -32.27 -4.20
C SER A 42 13.01 -32.76 -3.15
N ASN A 43 12.69 -34.06 -3.16
CA ASN A 43 11.87 -34.75 -2.18
C ASN A 43 12.70 -35.78 -1.38
N LEU A 44 13.92 -35.41 -1.00
CA LEU A 44 14.86 -36.30 -0.31
C LEU A 44 14.22 -36.92 0.95
N ALA A 45 14.36 -38.24 1.09
CA ALA A 45 14.01 -38.92 2.33
C ALA A 45 15.21 -38.95 3.28
N VAL A 46 15.09 -38.34 4.44
CA VAL A 46 16.10 -38.31 5.49
C VAL A 46 15.66 -39.24 6.63
N THR A 47 16.50 -40.19 7.00
CA THR A 47 16.20 -41.14 8.08
C THR A 47 17.28 -41.09 9.15
N GLY A 48 16.87 -40.80 10.37
CA GLY A 48 17.69 -40.81 11.57
C GLY A 48 17.38 -41.97 12.50
N TRP A 49 17.80 -41.84 13.76
CA TRP A 49 17.51 -42.78 14.84
C TRP A 49 17.26 -42.04 16.16
N SER A 50 16.16 -42.36 16.84
CA SER A 50 15.68 -41.60 18.02
C SER A 50 16.65 -41.53 19.22
N ASP A 51 17.63 -42.42 19.29
CA ASP A 51 18.57 -42.51 20.42
C ASP A 51 19.86 -41.70 20.19
N PHE A 52 20.03 -41.12 19.00
CA PHE A 52 21.23 -40.41 18.58
C PHE A 52 20.87 -39.04 18.01
N ALA A 53 21.71 -38.05 18.27
CA ALA A 53 21.54 -36.73 17.68
C ALA A 53 22.09 -36.74 16.24
N ASP A 54 21.23 -36.37 15.30
CA ASP A 54 21.52 -36.22 13.89
C ASP A 54 21.45 -34.73 13.49
N ALA A 55 22.43 -34.27 12.72
CA ALA A 55 22.52 -32.90 12.25
C ALA A 55 22.65 -32.86 10.72
N LEU A 56 21.75 -32.16 10.05
CA LEU A 56 21.80 -31.91 8.63
C LEU A 56 21.95 -30.41 8.37
N VAL A 57 22.98 -30.03 7.63
CA VAL A 57 23.31 -28.65 7.32
C VAL A 57 23.30 -28.43 5.81
N ILE A 58 22.62 -27.38 5.35
CA ILE A 58 22.65 -26.93 3.95
C ILE A 58 23.23 -25.50 3.89
N ASN A 59 24.27 -25.29 3.07
CA ASN A 59 24.86 -23.97 2.84
C ASN A 59 24.45 -23.44 1.46
N MET A 60 23.95 -22.21 1.34
CA MET A 60 23.41 -21.67 0.08
C MET A 60 24.44 -21.64 -1.06
N SER A 61 25.66 -21.16 -0.80
CA SER A 61 26.88 -21.32 -1.62
C SER A 61 26.62 -21.53 -3.13
N ASP A 62 26.54 -20.42 -3.86
CA ASP A 62 26.31 -20.34 -5.31
C ASP A 62 24.84 -20.64 -5.74
N SER A 63 23.88 -20.57 -4.83
CA SER A 63 22.44 -20.70 -5.12
C SER A 63 21.68 -19.52 -4.55
N THR A 64 20.78 -18.94 -5.32
CA THR A 64 19.89 -17.85 -4.84
C THR A 64 18.51 -18.36 -4.43
N SER A 65 18.25 -19.65 -4.59
CA SER A 65 16.96 -20.25 -4.26
C SER A 65 17.11 -21.69 -3.78
N LEU A 66 16.36 -22.02 -2.74
CA LEU A 66 16.32 -23.35 -2.15
C LEU A 66 14.91 -23.60 -1.61
N ASP A 67 14.27 -24.66 -2.09
CA ASP A 67 12.98 -25.13 -1.59
C ASP A 67 13.12 -26.57 -1.10
N LEU A 68 12.96 -26.75 0.21
CA LEU A 68 13.07 -28.03 0.90
C LEU A 68 11.73 -28.53 1.45
N SER A 69 10.62 -27.88 1.10
CA SER A 69 9.29 -28.18 1.62
C SER A 69 8.84 -29.62 1.36
N ALA A 70 9.44 -30.28 0.36
CA ALA A 70 9.15 -31.66 -0.02
C ALA A 70 10.10 -32.70 0.62
N PHE A 71 11.08 -32.29 1.41
CA PHE A 71 11.91 -33.24 2.18
C PHE A 71 11.06 -33.96 3.23
N THR A 72 11.42 -35.21 3.52
CA THR A 72 10.72 -36.00 4.53
C THR A 72 11.70 -36.54 5.55
N PHE A 73 11.32 -36.50 6.82
CA PHE A 73 12.17 -36.92 7.92
C PHE A 73 11.51 -38.08 8.67
N ALA A 74 12.29 -39.13 8.94
CA ALA A 74 11.84 -40.31 9.66
C ALA A 74 12.74 -40.59 10.86
N ASN A 75 12.11 -40.89 12.00
CA ASN A 75 12.76 -41.13 13.30
C ASN A 75 13.60 -39.96 13.82
N TRP A 76 13.25 -38.74 13.41
CA TRP A 76 13.83 -37.52 13.95
C TRP A 76 13.08 -37.08 15.20
N THR A 77 13.82 -36.67 16.23
CA THR A 77 13.33 -36.21 17.51
C THR A 77 13.64 -34.72 17.67
N ALA A 78 12.58 -33.92 17.87
CA ALA A 78 12.68 -32.48 18.05
C ALA A 78 13.60 -32.12 19.23
N GLY A 79 14.51 -31.16 19.00
CA GLY A 79 15.44 -30.65 20.00
C GLY A 79 16.68 -31.53 20.25
N THR A 80 16.72 -32.76 19.74
CA THR A 80 17.95 -33.57 19.68
C THR A 80 18.55 -33.57 18.28
N ASP A 81 17.71 -33.70 17.26
CA ASP A 81 18.11 -33.59 15.87
C ASP A 81 17.94 -32.15 15.40
N THR A 82 18.84 -31.71 14.52
CA THR A 82 18.89 -30.32 14.07
C THR A 82 18.97 -30.26 12.56
N PHE A 83 18.12 -29.43 11.96
CA PHE A 83 18.24 -29.04 10.57
C PHE A 83 18.64 -27.56 10.50
N THR A 84 19.71 -27.25 9.78
CA THR A 84 20.25 -25.88 9.72
C THR A 84 20.51 -25.48 8.28
N ILE A 85 20.07 -24.27 7.93
CA ILE A 85 20.39 -23.62 6.66
C ILE A 85 21.22 -22.38 6.94
N HIS A 86 22.35 -22.26 6.25
CA HIS A 86 23.17 -21.04 6.24
C HIS A 86 23.10 -20.41 4.85
N GLY A 87 22.55 -19.20 4.77
CA GLY A 87 22.66 -18.28 3.66
C GLY A 87 24.10 -17.82 3.45
N ASP A 88 24.34 -17.05 2.39
CA ASP A 88 25.66 -16.48 2.13
C ASP A 88 25.67 -14.95 2.09
N ALA A 89 26.21 -14.35 1.03
CA ALA A 89 26.29 -12.90 0.86
C ALA A 89 25.38 -12.40 -0.27
N ASP A 90 24.79 -13.32 -1.02
CA ASP A 90 23.90 -13.02 -2.12
C ASP A 90 22.43 -12.97 -1.63
N PRO A 91 21.53 -12.25 -2.32
CA PRO A 91 20.11 -12.29 -1.99
C PRO A 91 19.49 -13.67 -2.27
N GLU A 92 18.84 -14.24 -1.26
CA GLU A 92 18.41 -15.63 -1.29
C GLU A 92 16.92 -15.82 -0.98
N SER A 93 16.31 -16.83 -1.62
CA SER A 93 14.95 -17.28 -1.30
C SER A 93 15.00 -18.70 -0.76
N VAL A 94 14.76 -18.86 0.54
CA VAL A 94 14.87 -20.12 1.26
C VAL A 94 13.51 -20.53 1.81
N THR A 95 13.07 -21.73 1.45
CA THR A 95 11.97 -22.43 2.11
C THR A 95 12.51 -23.68 2.80
N GLY A 96 12.32 -23.75 4.11
CA GLY A 96 12.68 -24.89 4.94
C GLY A 96 11.76 -26.09 4.74
N THR A 97 11.62 -26.87 5.78
CA THR A 97 11.09 -28.22 5.78
C THR A 97 9.81 -28.31 6.64
N THR A 98 9.45 -29.52 7.05
CA THR A 98 8.38 -29.75 8.04
C THR A 98 8.95 -30.05 9.44
N GLN A 99 10.26 -29.93 9.62
CA GLN A 99 10.95 -30.12 10.89
C GLN A 99 11.20 -28.78 11.55
N ILE A 100 11.77 -28.79 12.77
CA ILE A 100 12.30 -27.58 13.39
C ILE A 100 13.58 -27.20 12.67
N ASP A 101 13.54 -26.05 12.00
CA ASP A 101 14.63 -25.55 11.20
C ASP A 101 15.27 -24.31 11.85
N SER A 102 16.60 -24.21 11.76
CA SER A 102 17.33 -22.97 12.04
C SER A 102 17.82 -22.38 10.72
N ILE A 103 17.27 -21.25 10.30
CA ILE A 103 17.59 -20.59 9.04
C ILE A 103 18.25 -19.24 9.31
N TYR A 104 19.46 -19.06 8.78
CA TYR A 104 20.23 -17.83 8.85
C TYR A 104 20.38 -17.26 7.44
N GLY A 105 19.87 -16.06 7.15
CA GLY A 105 20.07 -15.35 5.87
C GLY A 105 21.50 -14.84 5.71
N ASN A 106 22.09 -14.34 6.81
CA ASN A 106 23.42 -13.74 6.89
C ASN A 106 23.50 -12.35 6.24
N TRP A 107 24.00 -12.24 5.01
CA TRP A 107 24.11 -10.95 4.33
C TRP A 107 23.30 -11.04 3.05
N GLY A 108 22.46 -10.06 2.74
CA GLY A 108 21.71 -10.16 1.51
C GLY A 108 20.44 -9.33 1.50
N THR A 109 19.41 -9.82 0.85
CA THR A 109 18.06 -9.28 0.91
C THR A 109 17.21 -10.52 0.73
N ASP A 110 17.00 -11.18 1.85
CA ASP A 110 16.62 -12.58 1.88
C ASP A 110 15.13 -12.72 2.07
N THR A 111 14.58 -13.81 1.55
CA THR A 111 13.21 -14.24 1.85
C THR A 111 13.27 -15.60 2.51
N LEU A 112 12.96 -15.62 3.81
CA LEU A 112 13.06 -16.81 4.64
C LEU A 112 11.66 -17.33 5.00
N VAL A 113 11.40 -18.61 4.73
CA VAL A 113 10.18 -19.31 5.11
C VAL A 113 10.57 -20.57 5.87
N GLY A 114 10.22 -20.66 7.16
CA GLY A 114 10.54 -21.84 7.99
C GLY A 114 9.91 -23.11 7.46
N GLY A 115 8.62 -23.03 7.12
CA GLY A 115 7.85 -24.18 6.66
C GLY A 115 6.85 -24.56 7.74
N ALA A 116 6.79 -25.83 8.12
CA ALA A 116 6.02 -26.23 9.29
C ALA A 116 6.99 -26.66 10.38
N GLY A 117 6.78 -26.23 11.62
CA GLY A 117 7.75 -26.53 12.67
C GLY A 117 7.67 -25.50 13.78
N PHE A 118 8.62 -25.56 14.70
CA PHE A 118 8.92 -24.46 15.62
C PHE A 118 10.23 -23.85 15.16
N ASP A 119 10.20 -23.10 14.06
CA ASP A 119 11.41 -22.68 13.37
C ASP A 119 12.04 -21.45 14.02
N GLN A 120 13.34 -21.29 13.76
CA GLN A 120 14.14 -20.13 14.15
C GLN A 120 14.65 -19.46 12.88
N LEU A 121 14.34 -18.18 12.70
CA LEU A 121 14.58 -17.44 11.47
C LEU A 121 15.35 -16.17 11.77
N PHE A 122 16.53 -16.02 11.19
CA PHE A 122 17.41 -14.87 11.39
C PHE A 122 17.75 -14.28 10.03
N GLY A 123 17.31 -13.03 9.75
CA GLY A 123 17.60 -12.33 8.50
C GLY A 123 19.09 -12.02 8.38
N GLY A 124 19.57 -11.09 9.20
CA GLY A 124 20.98 -10.74 9.27
C GLY A 124 21.23 -9.29 8.87
N GLU A 125 22.18 -9.03 7.96
CA GLU A 125 22.35 -7.70 7.36
C GLU A 125 21.61 -7.63 6.01
N GLY A 126 20.92 -6.51 5.79
CA GLY A 126 20.17 -6.25 4.58
C GLY A 126 18.66 -6.18 4.80
N ASN A 127 17.90 -5.91 3.74
CA ASN A 127 16.45 -5.72 3.87
C ASN A 127 15.72 -7.05 3.70
N ASP A 128 15.47 -7.76 4.79
CA ASP A 128 14.96 -9.13 4.72
C ASP A 128 13.44 -9.20 4.82
N ARG A 129 12.90 -10.31 4.30
CA ARG A 129 11.48 -10.64 4.36
C ARG A 129 11.30 -12.01 5.00
N ILE A 130 10.87 -12.01 6.26
CA ILE A 130 10.77 -13.24 7.05
C ILE A 130 9.30 -13.63 7.19
N VAL A 131 8.95 -14.81 6.67
CA VAL A 131 7.61 -15.37 6.78
C VAL A 131 7.50 -16.14 8.08
N TRP A 132 6.74 -15.57 9.00
CA TRP A 132 6.39 -16.16 10.28
C TRP A 132 5.05 -16.87 10.20
N ASP A 133 4.97 -18.06 10.78
CA ASP A 133 3.72 -18.74 11.06
C ASP A 133 3.52 -19.02 12.56
N ALA A 134 2.33 -19.49 12.92
CA ALA A 134 1.97 -19.70 14.33
C ALA A 134 2.74 -20.84 15.02
N GLY A 135 3.44 -21.68 14.26
CA GLY A 135 4.35 -22.71 14.73
C GLY A 135 5.71 -22.14 15.12
N ASP A 136 6.20 -21.11 14.44
CA ASP A 136 7.56 -20.60 14.64
C ASP A 136 7.85 -20.15 16.09
N ASP A 137 9.11 -20.33 16.51
CA ASP A 137 9.56 -19.86 17.81
C ASP A 137 9.68 -18.34 17.79
N LEU A 138 8.63 -17.69 18.28
CA LEU A 138 8.53 -16.25 18.40
C LEU A 138 9.80 -15.61 18.97
N ALA A 139 10.47 -16.25 19.94
CA ALA A 139 11.66 -15.67 20.58
C ALA A 139 12.89 -15.59 19.66
N ASN A 140 12.88 -16.34 18.55
CA ASN A 140 14.03 -16.56 17.67
C ASN A 140 13.69 -16.25 16.21
N VAL A 141 12.79 -15.30 15.99
CA VAL A 141 12.48 -14.73 14.68
C VAL A 141 12.95 -13.28 14.73
N LEU A 142 14.05 -12.98 14.03
CA LEU A 142 14.74 -11.69 14.07
C LEU A 142 15.03 -11.20 12.65
N GLY A 143 14.68 -9.94 12.35
CA GLY A 143 15.00 -9.29 11.08
C GLY A 143 16.50 -9.04 10.96
N GLY A 144 17.01 -8.16 11.82
CA GLY A 144 18.44 -7.90 11.95
C GLY A 144 18.78 -6.43 11.77
N SER A 145 19.76 -6.15 10.92
CA SER A 145 20.15 -4.78 10.57
C SER A 145 19.41 -4.33 9.31
N GLU A 146 19.36 -3.01 9.08
CA GLU A 146 18.64 -2.39 7.95
C GLU A 146 17.11 -2.38 8.10
N ILE A 147 16.34 -2.67 7.04
CA ILE A 147 14.88 -2.51 7.03
C ILE A 147 14.23 -3.86 6.72
N ASP A 148 13.69 -4.48 7.76
CA ASP A 148 13.14 -5.82 7.68
C ASP A 148 11.61 -5.83 7.69
N THR A 149 11.05 -6.79 6.98
CA THR A 149 9.60 -7.03 6.91
C THR A 149 9.25 -8.40 7.46
N LEU A 150 8.52 -8.42 8.57
CA LEU A 150 7.83 -9.61 9.05
C LEU A 150 6.57 -9.87 8.22
N VAL A 151 6.34 -11.12 7.86
CA VAL A 151 5.18 -11.52 7.06
C VAL A 151 4.43 -12.60 7.80
N ILE A 152 3.24 -12.27 8.26
CA ILE A 152 2.41 -13.19 9.02
C ILE A 152 1.63 -14.07 8.05
N SER A 153 1.99 -15.35 8.03
CA SER A 153 1.30 -16.40 7.28
C SER A 153 0.39 -17.21 8.19
N GLY A 154 -0.91 -17.17 7.93
CA GLY A 154 -1.91 -17.90 8.72
C GLY A 154 -2.20 -17.29 10.10
N GLY A 155 -3.28 -17.77 10.73
CA GLY A 155 -3.68 -17.34 12.08
C GLY A 155 -4.13 -15.87 12.20
N ASN A 156 -4.39 -15.45 13.44
CA ASN A 156 -4.57 -14.04 13.81
C ASN A 156 -3.21 -13.42 14.09
N ALA A 157 -3.01 -12.15 13.71
CA ALA A 157 -1.78 -11.44 14.04
C ALA A 157 -1.50 -11.50 15.57
N PRO A 158 -0.27 -11.86 15.98
CA PRO A 158 0.10 -11.91 17.39
C PRO A 158 0.11 -10.50 17.99
N VAL A 159 -0.63 -10.31 19.09
CA VAL A 159 -0.78 -8.99 19.76
C VAL A 159 0.49 -8.60 20.54
N THR A 160 1.40 -9.55 20.80
CA THR A 160 2.55 -9.38 21.68
C THR A 160 3.91 -9.63 21.01
N PHE A 161 3.96 -9.71 19.68
CA PHE A 161 5.21 -10.01 18.97
C PHE A 161 6.23 -8.88 19.16
N GLY A 162 5.82 -7.60 19.21
CA GLY A 162 6.73 -6.46 19.39
C GLY A 162 7.82 -6.35 18.30
N LEU A 163 7.52 -5.73 17.15
CA LEU A 163 8.40 -5.76 15.96
C LEU A 163 9.80 -5.25 16.28
N THR A 164 9.90 -4.09 16.94
CA THR A 164 11.21 -3.51 17.31
C THR A 164 12.03 -4.41 18.23
N ALA A 165 11.39 -5.19 19.10
CA ALA A 165 12.11 -6.13 19.99
C ALA A 165 12.69 -7.32 19.23
N HIS A 166 12.17 -7.57 18.03
CA HIS A 166 12.56 -8.60 17.09
C HIS A 166 13.25 -8.02 15.85
N GLU A 167 13.70 -6.76 15.92
CA GLU A 167 14.50 -6.15 14.87
C GLU A 167 13.73 -6.07 13.53
N PHE A 168 12.42 -5.76 13.59
CA PHE A 168 11.60 -5.49 12.41
C PHE A 168 11.06 -4.05 12.42
N GLU A 169 11.11 -3.40 11.26
CA GLU A 169 10.57 -2.06 11.04
C GLU A 169 9.13 -2.10 10.51
N ARG A 170 8.73 -3.25 9.97
CA ARG A 170 7.47 -3.42 9.26
C ARG A 170 6.91 -4.82 9.39
N ALA A 171 5.57 -4.93 9.43
CA ALA A 171 4.89 -6.20 9.30
C ALA A 171 3.75 -6.17 8.29
N GLU A 172 3.50 -7.31 7.65
CA GLU A 172 2.39 -7.57 6.75
C GLU A 172 1.57 -8.75 7.24
N HIS A 173 0.24 -8.63 7.26
CA HIS A 173 -0.67 -9.74 7.57
C HIS A 173 -1.74 -9.84 6.51
N SER A 174 -1.82 -10.98 5.81
CA SER A 174 -2.84 -11.24 4.80
C SER A 174 -3.79 -12.35 5.24
N PHE A 175 -5.10 -12.11 5.18
CA PHE A 175 -6.12 -13.08 5.58
C PHE A 175 -7.42 -12.93 4.79
N GLY A 176 -8.21 -14.02 4.72
CA GLY A 176 -9.54 -14.00 4.08
C GLY A 176 -10.59 -13.37 4.99
N ILE A 177 -11.45 -12.52 4.44
CA ILE A 177 -12.55 -11.85 5.18
C ILE A 177 -13.94 -12.40 4.81
N GLY A 178 -13.99 -13.47 4.02
CA GLY A 178 -15.22 -14.15 3.62
C GLY A 178 -15.74 -13.71 2.24
N GLY A 179 -16.68 -14.47 1.68
CA GLY A 179 -17.30 -14.13 0.38
C GLY A 179 -16.35 -14.17 -0.83
N GLY A 180 -15.13 -14.70 -0.68
CA GLY A 180 -14.07 -14.65 -1.70
C GLY A 180 -13.18 -13.40 -1.62
N ALA A 181 -13.44 -12.50 -0.67
CA ALA A 181 -12.63 -11.32 -0.42
C ALA A 181 -11.46 -11.61 0.55
N SER A 182 -10.38 -10.85 0.41
CA SER A 182 -9.19 -10.90 1.26
C SER A 182 -8.77 -9.52 1.72
N GLN A 183 -8.01 -9.47 2.80
CA GLN A 183 -7.47 -8.25 3.39
C GLN A 183 -5.98 -8.42 3.65
N ARG A 184 -5.21 -7.35 3.45
CA ARG A 184 -3.82 -7.21 3.88
C ARG A 184 -3.71 -5.97 4.77
N ASP A 185 -3.27 -6.15 6.01
CA ASP A 185 -2.91 -5.05 6.89
C ASP A 185 -1.38 -4.90 6.91
N VAL A 186 -0.90 -3.66 6.93
CA VAL A 186 0.53 -3.30 7.09
C VAL A 186 0.69 -2.52 8.39
N TYR A 187 1.74 -2.85 9.14
CA TYR A 187 2.05 -2.27 10.44
C TYR A 187 3.44 -1.64 10.45
N ASN A 188 3.61 -0.57 11.23
CA ASN A 188 4.92 -0.01 11.58
C ASN A 188 5.57 -0.78 12.75
N ALA A 189 6.81 -0.44 13.07
CA ALA A 189 7.59 -1.02 14.17
C ALA A 189 6.88 -1.03 15.54
N ASP A 190 6.00 -0.04 15.79
CA ASP A 190 5.22 0.08 17.03
C ASP A 190 3.92 -0.73 17.01
N TRP A 191 3.75 -1.65 16.05
CA TRP A 191 2.51 -2.44 15.84
C TRP A 191 1.27 -1.60 15.52
N GLN A 192 1.45 -0.38 15.02
CA GLN A 192 0.35 0.47 14.59
C GLN A 192 0.09 0.21 13.11
N ARG A 193 -1.18 -0.05 12.77
CA ARG A 193 -1.57 -0.22 11.36
C ARG A 193 -1.33 1.09 10.63
N THR A 194 -0.69 1.02 9.47
CA THR A 194 -0.40 2.15 8.57
C THR A 194 -1.11 2.02 7.24
N GLU A 195 -1.46 0.80 6.82
CA GLU A 195 -2.22 0.54 5.61
C GLU A 195 -3.12 -0.69 5.77
N ARG A 196 -4.26 -0.67 5.08
CA ARG A 196 -5.13 -1.81 4.83
C ARG A 196 -5.45 -1.85 3.34
N THR A 197 -5.30 -3.00 2.72
CA THR A 197 -5.87 -3.28 1.40
C THR A 197 -6.95 -4.34 1.53
N ILE A 198 -8.11 -4.13 0.90
CA ILE A 198 -9.17 -5.13 0.76
C ILE A 198 -9.29 -5.48 -0.71
N TRP A 199 -9.23 -6.76 -1.07
CA TRP A 199 -9.58 -7.25 -2.41
C TRP A 199 -10.94 -7.93 -2.33
N GLU A 200 -11.86 -7.47 -3.16
CA GLU A 200 -13.20 -8.03 -3.31
C GLU A 200 -13.19 -9.22 -4.28
N ALA A 201 -14.17 -10.11 -4.13
CA ALA A 201 -14.29 -11.30 -4.97
C ALA A 201 -14.53 -10.99 -6.47
N ASP A 202 -15.00 -9.78 -6.78
CA ASP A 202 -15.25 -9.31 -8.14
C ASP A 202 -14.02 -8.64 -8.80
N GLY A 203 -12.86 -8.66 -8.12
CA GLY A 203 -11.59 -8.13 -8.62
C GLY A 203 -11.37 -6.65 -8.32
N ARG A 204 -12.31 -5.96 -7.68
CA ARG A 204 -12.08 -4.61 -7.12
C ARG A 204 -11.17 -4.70 -5.90
N TYR A 205 -10.47 -3.63 -5.58
CA TYR A 205 -9.78 -3.49 -4.30
C TYR A 205 -9.95 -2.07 -3.74
N SER A 206 -9.68 -1.87 -2.46
CA SER A 206 -9.61 -0.56 -1.81
C SER A 206 -8.38 -0.50 -0.90
N VAL A 207 -7.81 0.70 -0.69
CA VAL A 207 -6.60 0.89 0.14
C VAL A 207 -6.83 2.02 1.14
N THR A 208 -6.97 1.69 2.43
CA THR A 208 -7.02 2.66 3.52
C THR A 208 -5.63 2.88 4.08
N ARG A 209 -5.18 4.13 4.26
CA ARG A 209 -3.94 4.43 4.98
C ARG A 209 -4.27 5.11 6.31
N PHE A 210 -3.51 4.77 7.35
CA PHE A 210 -3.76 5.14 8.76
C PHE A 210 -2.60 5.91 9.36
N ASP A 211 -2.86 6.97 10.13
CA ASP A 211 -1.82 7.85 10.67
C ASP A 211 -1.60 7.36 12.09
N PRO A 212 -0.44 6.76 12.37
CA PRO A 212 -0.16 6.23 13.69
C PRO A 212 -0.06 7.31 14.78
N THR A 213 0.07 8.60 14.43
CA THR A 213 0.30 9.69 15.39
C THR A 213 -0.96 10.33 15.96
N ASP A 214 -2.07 10.36 15.21
CA ASP A 214 -3.29 11.10 15.61
C ASP A 214 -4.59 10.27 15.71
N ALA A 215 -4.53 8.95 15.48
CA ALA A 215 -5.67 8.03 15.66
C ALA A 215 -6.96 8.38 14.87
N GLU A 216 -6.86 9.25 13.86
CA GLU A 216 -7.93 9.60 12.91
C GLU A 216 -7.46 9.23 11.48
N ASP A 217 -8.41 8.81 10.64
CA ASP A 217 -8.15 8.26 9.29
C ASP A 217 -7.69 9.36 8.31
N TRP A 218 -6.38 9.60 8.15
CA TRP A 218 -5.85 10.59 7.18
C TRP A 218 -6.18 10.31 5.70
N ALA A 219 -6.68 9.11 5.36
CA ALA A 219 -7.03 8.77 3.99
C ALA A 219 -7.78 7.43 3.88
N GLN A 220 -9.11 7.45 3.79
CA GLN A 220 -9.84 6.34 3.16
C GLN A 220 -9.76 6.48 1.63
N ILE A 221 -8.64 6.08 1.05
CA ILE A 221 -8.51 6.02 -0.42
C ILE A 221 -9.26 4.77 -0.94
N ASP A 222 -10.54 4.96 -1.25
CA ASP A 222 -11.33 3.96 -1.98
C ASP A 222 -10.93 3.93 -3.46
N ASP A 223 -9.70 3.48 -3.77
CA ASP A 223 -9.23 3.27 -5.14
C ASP A 223 -10.01 2.12 -5.81
N ASN A 224 -11.24 2.37 -6.25
CA ASN A 224 -12.06 1.39 -6.97
C ASN A 224 -11.51 1.15 -8.39
N TYR A 225 -10.45 0.36 -8.51
CA TYR A 225 -10.01 -0.19 -9.80
C TYR A 225 -10.92 -1.34 -10.19
N ALA A 226 -11.95 -1.06 -10.98
CA ALA A 226 -12.64 -2.10 -11.73
C ALA A 226 -11.85 -2.41 -13.01
N VAL A 227 -11.40 -3.65 -13.18
CA VAL A 227 -10.76 -4.13 -14.41
C VAL A 227 -11.72 -3.89 -15.59
N GLY A 228 -11.39 -2.94 -16.47
CA GLY A 228 -12.18 -2.59 -17.67
C GLY A 228 -13.04 -1.32 -17.59
N ASN A 229 -13.04 -0.58 -16.47
CA ASN A 229 -13.68 0.74 -16.39
C ASN A 229 -12.68 1.88 -16.67
N VAL A 230 -13.20 3.00 -17.18
CA VAL A 230 -12.43 4.19 -17.60
C VAL A 230 -12.25 5.20 -16.46
N TYR A 231 -12.92 5.02 -15.31
CA TYR A 231 -12.91 5.97 -14.19
C TYR A 231 -12.54 5.31 -12.86
N ALA A 232 -11.76 6.00 -12.05
CA ALA A 232 -11.46 5.69 -10.66
C ALA A 232 -11.88 6.85 -9.76
N SER A 233 -12.22 6.55 -8.50
CA SER A 233 -12.56 7.55 -7.49
C SER A 233 -11.60 7.41 -6.31
N GLN A 234 -11.35 8.50 -5.61
CA GLN A 234 -10.53 8.58 -4.41
C GLN A 234 -11.30 9.41 -3.39
N THR A 235 -11.25 9.04 -2.11
CA THR A 235 -11.79 9.85 -1.01
C THR A 235 -10.67 10.04 0.03
N GLY A 236 -10.70 11.10 0.79
CA GLY A 236 -9.77 11.34 1.89
C GLY A 236 -10.37 12.28 2.93
N TYR A 237 -9.76 12.35 4.11
CA TYR A 237 -10.14 13.24 5.19
C TYR A 237 -8.93 14.07 5.62
N ASN A 238 -9.13 15.33 5.96
CA ASN A 238 -8.08 16.21 6.49
C ASN A 238 -8.11 16.19 8.02
N ASP A 239 -7.04 16.67 8.66
CA ASP A 239 -6.85 16.69 10.13
C ASP A 239 -7.95 17.45 10.90
N ASP A 240 -8.69 18.33 10.22
CA ASP A 240 -9.83 19.08 10.78
C ASP A 240 -11.18 18.35 10.64
N GLY A 241 -11.18 17.11 10.12
CA GLY A 241 -12.37 16.29 9.88
C GLY A 241 -13.10 16.59 8.57
N SER A 242 -12.62 17.54 7.76
CA SER A 242 -13.16 17.82 6.43
C SER A 242 -12.85 16.67 5.46
N ARG A 243 -13.76 16.41 4.51
CA ARG A 243 -13.62 15.32 3.53
C ARG A 243 -13.27 15.88 2.16
N TRP A 244 -12.48 15.17 1.38
CA TRP A 244 -12.35 15.42 -0.06
C TRP A 244 -12.60 14.15 -0.86
N SER A 245 -13.00 14.30 -2.12
CA SER A 245 -13.13 13.19 -3.07
C SER A 245 -12.65 13.60 -4.45
N ALA A 246 -11.91 12.74 -5.14
CA ALA A 246 -11.56 12.88 -6.54
C ALA A 246 -12.25 11.82 -7.38
N THR A 247 -12.58 12.15 -8.62
CA THR A 247 -12.87 11.17 -9.69
C THR A 247 -11.98 11.49 -10.87
N PHE A 248 -11.26 10.50 -11.39
CA PHE A 248 -10.30 10.67 -12.50
C PHE A 248 -10.45 9.59 -13.55
N ASN A 249 -10.15 9.95 -14.80
CA ASN A 249 -10.18 9.04 -15.95
C ASN A 249 -8.82 8.32 -16.10
N ILE A 250 -8.83 6.98 -16.02
CA ILE A 250 -7.61 6.15 -16.04
C ILE A 250 -7.14 5.76 -17.45
N SER A 251 -7.85 6.14 -18.52
CA SER A 251 -7.46 5.80 -19.91
C SER A 251 -6.41 6.74 -20.51
N GLY A 252 -5.65 7.48 -19.69
CA GLY A 252 -4.63 8.44 -20.12
C GLY A 252 -5.14 9.87 -20.33
N ALA A 253 -6.29 10.21 -19.78
CA ALA A 253 -6.91 11.54 -19.81
C ALA A 253 -6.57 12.35 -18.56
N SER A 254 -6.57 13.69 -18.68
CA SER A 254 -6.33 14.62 -17.55
C SER A 254 -7.63 15.08 -16.87
N ASP A 255 -8.76 14.51 -17.30
CA ASP A 255 -10.08 14.73 -16.69
C ASP A 255 -10.07 14.36 -15.20
N TYR A 256 -10.31 15.34 -14.34
CA TYR A 256 -10.56 15.13 -12.92
C TYR A 256 -11.69 16.01 -12.40
N ILE A 257 -12.37 15.55 -11.36
CA ILE A 257 -13.26 16.35 -10.52
C ILE A 257 -12.86 16.11 -9.06
N TYR A 258 -12.48 17.17 -8.35
CA TYR A 258 -12.25 17.21 -6.91
C TYR A 258 -13.43 17.90 -6.23
N ASN A 259 -13.97 17.28 -5.19
CA ASN A 259 -14.95 17.88 -4.28
C ASN A 259 -14.35 17.95 -2.89
N TYR A 260 -14.59 19.03 -2.17
CA TYR A 260 -14.19 19.30 -0.79
C TYR A 260 -15.44 19.60 0.03
N TYR A 261 -15.48 19.05 1.23
CA TYR A 261 -16.61 19.14 2.14
C TYR A 261 -16.13 19.72 3.48
N ASP A 262 -16.93 20.55 4.13
CA ASP A 262 -16.61 21.10 5.44
C ASP A 262 -16.64 20.04 6.57
N ALA A 263 -16.28 20.44 7.80
CA ALA A 263 -16.33 19.60 9.01
C ALA A 263 -17.75 19.10 9.39
N LEU A 264 -18.80 19.60 8.73
CA LEU A 264 -20.19 19.16 8.90
C LEU A 264 -20.68 18.30 7.71
N ASN A 265 -19.78 17.88 6.81
CA ASN A 265 -20.08 17.13 5.58
C ASN A 265 -20.95 17.87 4.55
N ARG A 266 -20.93 19.20 4.53
CA ARG A 266 -21.56 20.02 3.48
C ARG A 266 -20.56 20.28 2.36
N LEU A 267 -21.00 20.25 1.10
CA LEU A 267 -20.14 20.55 -0.05
C LEU A 267 -19.71 22.02 0.02
N ASP A 268 -18.39 22.23 0.11
CA ASP A 268 -17.76 23.54 0.24
C ASP A 268 -17.18 23.97 -1.10
N TYR A 269 -16.39 23.10 -1.75
CA TYR A 269 -15.67 23.49 -2.96
C TYR A 269 -15.57 22.35 -3.97
N THR A 270 -15.74 22.64 -5.26
CA THR A 270 -15.59 21.70 -6.38
C THR A 270 -14.64 22.28 -7.42
N ASN A 271 -13.69 21.48 -7.87
CA ASN A 271 -12.74 21.82 -8.93
C ASN A 271 -12.66 20.71 -9.98
N GLY A 272 -12.94 21.03 -11.23
CA GLY A 272 -12.85 20.11 -12.35
C GLY A 272 -11.84 20.58 -13.40
N ARG A 273 -11.18 19.63 -14.06
CA ARG A 273 -10.40 19.88 -15.29
C ARG A 273 -10.86 18.92 -16.38
N PHE A 274 -10.95 19.43 -17.60
CA PHE A 274 -11.32 18.68 -18.79
C PHE A 274 -10.13 18.52 -19.76
N ASP A 275 -10.20 17.52 -20.63
CA ASP A 275 -9.16 17.12 -21.59
C ASP A 275 -8.87 18.21 -22.64
N ASP A 276 -9.81 19.11 -22.89
CA ASP A 276 -9.62 20.30 -23.73
C ASP A 276 -8.94 21.47 -23.00
N GLY A 277 -8.51 21.25 -21.76
CA GLY A 277 -7.79 22.20 -20.94
C GLY A 277 -8.69 23.13 -20.12
N ARG A 278 -10.02 23.09 -20.32
CA ARG A 278 -10.96 23.90 -19.52
C ARG A 278 -10.93 23.48 -18.06
N THR A 279 -11.14 24.45 -17.18
CA THR A 279 -11.32 24.21 -15.76
C THR A 279 -12.69 24.70 -15.30
N PHE A 280 -13.20 24.04 -14.28
CA PHE A 280 -14.47 24.33 -13.65
C PHE A 280 -14.23 24.53 -12.15
N LEU A 281 -14.80 25.58 -11.58
CA LEU A 281 -14.71 25.88 -10.17
C LEU A 281 -16.09 26.25 -9.63
N GLU A 282 -16.51 25.59 -8.56
CA GLU A 282 -17.68 25.95 -7.77
C GLU A 282 -17.26 26.08 -6.32
N ASP A 283 -17.52 27.24 -5.74
CA ASP A 283 -17.24 27.55 -4.35
C ASP A 283 -18.57 27.84 -3.69
N ASN A 284 -18.89 27.14 -2.60
CA ASN A 284 -20.11 27.27 -1.83
C ASN A 284 -19.68 27.79 -0.46
N ASP A 285 -19.93 29.07 -0.16
CA ASP A 285 -19.46 29.72 1.08
C ASP A 285 -20.20 29.14 2.30
N GLN A 286 -19.75 27.98 2.77
CA GLN A 286 -20.35 27.31 3.90
C GLN A 286 -19.80 27.86 5.24
N THR A 287 -18.96 28.90 5.19
CA THR A 287 -18.26 29.50 6.34
C THR A 287 -18.86 30.82 6.82
N ASP A 288 -20.15 30.87 7.17
CA ASP A 288 -20.57 31.88 8.15
C ASP A 288 -21.66 31.40 9.12
N THR A 289 -21.20 30.77 10.20
CA THR A 289 -21.99 30.64 11.44
C THR A 289 -21.42 31.55 12.53
N ASN A 290 -21.39 32.86 12.34
CA ASN A 290 -21.84 33.88 13.31
C ASN A 290 -21.11 35.23 13.13
N ASN A 291 -21.80 36.14 12.44
CA ASN A 291 -22.03 37.53 12.88
C ASN A 291 -20.81 38.48 12.95
N SER A 292 -20.79 39.42 12.00
CA SER A 292 -20.83 40.88 12.20
C SER A 292 -19.64 41.73 11.68
N VAL A 293 -19.98 42.57 10.68
CA VAL A 293 -19.41 43.90 10.36
C VAL A 293 -18.09 43.95 9.57
N SER A 294 -18.13 43.96 8.24
CA SER A 294 -18.31 45.18 7.40
C SER A 294 -17.53 45.20 6.08
N SER A 295 -18.24 45.76 5.10
CA SER A 295 -17.75 46.59 4.00
C SER A 295 -17.14 45.89 2.77
N GLY A 296 -18.04 45.59 1.82
CA GLY A 296 -17.85 46.12 0.47
C GLY A 296 -17.43 45.13 -0.62
N ALA A 297 -17.82 43.87 -0.52
CA ALA A 297 -18.09 42.94 -1.63
C ALA A 297 -18.71 41.72 -0.95
N GLY A 298 -19.99 41.45 -1.24
CA GLY A 298 -20.85 40.58 -0.42
C GLY A 298 -20.34 39.15 -0.27
N ASP A 299 -20.59 38.62 0.93
CA ASP A 299 -20.60 37.20 1.26
C ASP A 299 -21.50 36.49 0.22
N TRP A 300 -20.90 35.70 -0.66
CA TRP A 300 -21.56 35.06 -1.80
C TRP A 300 -22.03 33.67 -1.35
N SER A 301 -23.27 33.28 -1.64
CA SER A 301 -23.77 31.94 -1.30
C SER A 301 -23.11 30.83 -2.11
N THR A 302 -22.92 31.09 -3.41
CA THR A 302 -22.21 30.19 -4.33
C THR A 302 -21.57 31.00 -5.45
N LYS A 303 -20.32 30.71 -5.76
CA LYS A 303 -19.61 31.21 -6.94
C LYS A 303 -19.29 30.07 -7.90
N TYR A 304 -19.68 30.23 -9.14
CA TYR A 304 -19.47 29.26 -10.22
C TYR A 304 -18.64 29.92 -11.33
N ALA A 305 -17.56 29.31 -11.77
CA ALA A 305 -16.73 29.80 -12.86
C ALA A 305 -16.26 28.68 -13.78
N VAL A 306 -16.28 28.95 -15.09
CA VAL A 306 -15.65 28.10 -16.12
C VAL A 306 -14.55 28.92 -16.76
N ASN A 307 -13.34 28.37 -16.80
CA ASN A 307 -12.19 29.01 -17.43
C ASN A 307 -11.68 28.20 -18.62
N ASP A 308 -11.09 28.91 -19.58
CA ASP A 308 -10.41 28.31 -20.73
C ASP A 308 -9.05 27.69 -20.34
N ALA A 309 -8.37 27.11 -21.33
CA ALA A 309 -7.05 26.50 -21.15
C ALA A 309 -5.93 27.50 -20.76
N ASN A 310 -6.17 28.81 -20.90
CA ASN A 310 -5.24 29.88 -20.54
C ASN A 310 -5.55 30.49 -19.16
N GLY A 311 -6.59 30.00 -18.47
CA GLY A 311 -7.03 30.50 -17.17
C GLY A 311 -7.86 31.79 -17.25
N LEU A 312 -8.42 32.13 -18.42
CA LEU A 312 -9.35 33.23 -18.59
C LEU A 312 -10.79 32.72 -18.37
N ALA A 313 -11.57 33.45 -17.57
CA ALA A 313 -12.97 33.13 -17.36
C ALA A 313 -13.75 33.21 -18.69
N ASP A 314 -14.50 32.17 -19.01
CA ASP A 314 -15.46 32.11 -20.12
C ASP A 314 -16.81 32.63 -19.62
N TYR A 315 -17.30 32.02 -18.53
CA TYR A 315 -18.50 32.43 -17.81
C TYR A 315 -18.27 32.35 -16.30
N GLN A 316 -18.80 33.33 -15.56
CA GLN A 316 -18.87 33.29 -14.10
C GLN A 316 -20.25 33.72 -13.62
N TYR A 317 -20.79 32.99 -12.66
CA TYR A 317 -22.02 33.31 -11.94
C TYR A 317 -21.71 33.46 -10.46
N ASP A 318 -22.12 34.57 -9.87
CA ASP A 318 -22.03 34.79 -8.43
C ASP A 318 -23.46 34.89 -7.87
N TYR A 319 -23.80 34.05 -6.90
CA TYR A 319 -25.05 34.12 -6.16
C TYR A 319 -24.76 34.68 -4.77
N TYR A 320 -25.60 35.61 -4.29
CA TYR A 320 -25.42 36.24 -2.98
C TYR A 320 -26.52 35.80 -2.02
N ASP A 321 -26.23 35.85 -0.72
CA ASP A 321 -27.17 35.45 0.34
C ASP A 321 -28.44 36.31 0.40
N ASP A 322 -28.34 37.57 -0.05
CA ASP A 322 -29.49 38.49 -0.13
C ASP A 322 -30.43 38.20 -1.31
N GLY A 323 -30.13 37.15 -2.09
CA GLY A 323 -30.88 36.71 -3.26
C GLY A 323 -30.49 37.42 -4.56
N THR A 324 -29.60 38.42 -4.50
CA THR A 324 -29.06 39.05 -5.71
C THR A 324 -28.07 38.10 -6.41
N ARG A 325 -27.76 38.38 -7.67
CA ARG A 325 -26.75 37.62 -8.42
C ARG A 325 -26.03 38.46 -9.47
N SER A 326 -24.81 38.05 -9.81
CA SER A 326 -24.02 38.61 -10.89
C SER A 326 -23.75 37.54 -11.96
N TYR A 327 -23.66 37.96 -13.22
CA TYR A 327 -23.23 37.13 -14.35
C TYR A 327 -22.16 37.87 -15.15
N LEU A 328 -21.01 37.23 -15.32
CA LEU A 328 -19.91 37.66 -16.16
C LEU A 328 -19.81 36.76 -17.39
N GLU A 329 -19.71 37.39 -18.55
CA GLU A 329 -19.35 36.75 -19.82
C GLU A 329 -18.14 37.44 -20.41
N HIS A 330 -17.20 36.65 -20.92
CA HIS A 330 -16.02 37.11 -21.64
C HIS A 330 -16.10 36.72 -23.11
N ASP A 331 -16.06 37.71 -24.01
CA ASP A 331 -16.04 37.44 -25.46
C ASP A 331 -14.62 37.04 -25.87
N GLN A 332 -14.42 35.75 -26.07
CA GLN A 332 -13.11 35.19 -26.42
C GLN A 332 -12.78 35.30 -27.91
N ASN A 333 -13.79 35.40 -28.78
CA ASN A 333 -13.60 35.24 -30.22
C ASN A 333 -13.80 36.52 -31.03
N ASN A 334 -14.08 37.65 -30.37
CA ASN A 334 -14.37 38.91 -31.04
C ASN A 334 -15.51 38.70 -32.07
N GLU A 335 -16.42 37.79 -31.72
CA GLU A 335 -17.44 37.22 -32.59
C GLU A 335 -18.63 38.18 -32.62
N THR A 336 -18.44 39.30 -33.31
CA THR A 336 -19.47 40.28 -33.69
C THR A 336 -20.05 41.17 -32.59
N THR A 337 -19.65 41.02 -31.33
CA THR A 337 -20.00 41.91 -30.22
C THR A 337 -18.95 43.02 -30.01
N GLU A 338 -19.35 44.13 -29.38
CA GLU A 338 -18.47 45.30 -29.14
C GLU A 338 -17.75 45.21 -27.77
N TYR A 339 -17.93 44.13 -27.01
CA TYR A 339 -17.47 43.99 -25.63
C TYR A 339 -16.47 42.88 -25.42
N ARG A 340 -15.44 43.18 -24.62
CA ARG A 340 -14.44 42.22 -24.12
C ARG A 340 -14.96 41.44 -22.92
N TYR A 341 -15.61 42.14 -21.99
CA TYR A 341 -16.30 41.52 -20.86
C TYR A 341 -17.53 42.31 -20.46
N GLN A 342 -18.55 41.60 -19.99
CA GLN A 342 -19.82 42.18 -19.57
C GLN A 342 -20.30 41.52 -18.28
N TYR A 343 -20.64 42.35 -17.29
CA TYR A 343 -21.27 42.01 -16.03
C TYR A 343 -22.74 42.43 -16.05
N THR A 344 -23.63 41.50 -15.72
CA THR A 344 -25.06 41.75 -15.50
C THR A 344 -25.39 41.50 -14.04
N PHE A 345 -25.94 42.50 -13.36
CA PHE A 345 -26.37 42.40 -11.97
C PHE A 345 -27.89 42.28 -11.90
N TYR A 346 -28.35 41.37 -11.07
CA TYR A 346 -29.76 41.09 -10.86
C TYR A 346 -30.14 41.34 -9.42
N ASP A 347 -31.32 41.93 -9.21
CA ASP A 347 -31.91 42.09 -7.89
C ASP A 347 -32.38 40.74 -7.30
N ALA A 348 -32.85 40.77 -6.06
CA ALA A 348 -33.35 39.58 -5.35
C ALA A 348 -34.60 38.92 -5.99
N ASN A 349 -35.26 39.60 -6.95
CA ASN A 349 -36.38 39.04 -7.70
C ASN A 349 -35.94 38.47 -9.06
N GLY A 350 -34.64 38.49 -9.36
CA GLY A 350 -34.06 38.03 -10.62
C GLY A 350 -34.25 39.01 -11.78
N VAL A 351 -34.59 40.28 -11.50
CA VAL A 351 -34.69 41.35 -12.50
C VAL A 351 -33.34 42.01 -12.67
N ALA A 352 -32.88 42.20 -13.91
CA ALA A 352 -31.61 42.86 -14.18
C ALA A 352 -31.70 44.35 -13.76
N ASP A 353 -30.78 44.80 -12.90
CA ASP A 353 -30.75 46.15 -12.33
C ASP A 353 -29.78 47.05 -13.10
N TYR A 354 -28.54 46.58 -13.29
CA TYR A 354 -27.57 47.31 -14.10
C TYR A 354 -26.58 46.38 -14.80
N LEU A 355 -25.99 46.92 -15.86
CA LEU A 355 -24.98 46.30 -16.70
C LEU A 355 -23.69 47.14 -16.66
N GLN A 356 -22.56 46.48 -16.51
CA GLN A 356 -21.25 47.11 -16.62
C GLN A 356 -20.35 46.28 -17.52
N GLY A 357 -19.56 46.90 -18.38
CA GLY A 357 -18.63 46.14 -19.21
C GLY A 357 -17.53 47.01 -19.81
N VAL A 358 -16.58 46.34 -20.46
CA VAL A 358 -15.53 47.00 -21.24
C VAL A 358 -15.58 46.52 -22.67
N ARG A 359 -15.47 47.47 -23.58
CA ARG A 359 -15.40 47.27 -25.03
C ARG A 359 -14.03 46.78 -25.48
N ASP A 360 -13.97 46.16 -26.64
CA ASP A 360 -12.68 45.66 -27.17
C ASP A 360 -11.66 46.77 -27.42
N ASN A 361 -12.16 47.98 -27.70
CA ASN A 361 -11.35 49.19 -27.84
C ASN A 361 -10.85 49.76 -26.49
N GLY A 362 -11.24 49.17 -25.35
CA GLY A 362 -10.86 49.57 -24.00
C GLY A 362 -11.85 50.51 -23.30
N ASP A 363 -12.94 50.92 -23.95
CA ASP A 363 -13.93 51.81 -23.36
C ASP A 363 -14.81 51.08 -22.35
N ALA A 364 -14.97 51.62 -21.14
CA ALA A 364 -15.91 51.10 -20.16
C ALA A 364 -17.32 51.70 -20.35
N TYR A 365 -18.36 50.91 -20.10
CA TYR A 365 -19.75 51.37 -20.09
C TYR A 365 -20.48 50.92 -18.84
N PHE A 366 -21.51 51.68 -18.48
CA PHE A 366 -22.44 51.41 -17.39
C PHE A 366 -23.86 51.75 -17.86
N ILE A 367 -24.79 50.82 -17.70
CA ILE A 367 -26.20 50.97 -18.10
C ILE A 367 -27.07 50.58 -16.90
N ASN A 368 -27.93 51.49 -16.46
CA ASN A 368 -29.01 51.19 -15.52
C ASN A 368 -30.24 50.76 -16.35
N LEU A 369 -30.83 49.60 -16.03
CA LEU A 369 -31.79 48.89 -16.89
C LEU A 369 -33.26 49.19 -16.58
#